data_AF-A0A6C0BIW3-F1
#
_entry.id   AF-A0A6C0BIW3-F1
#
_cell.length_a   1.000
_cell.length_b   1.000
_cell.length_c   1.000
_cell.angle_alpha   90.00
_cell.angle_beta   90.00
_cell.angle_gamma   90.00
#
_symmetry.space_group_name_H-M   'P 1'
#
loop_
_entity.id
_entity.type
_entity.pdbx_description
1 polymer ?
#
loop_
_entity_poly.entity_id
_entity_poly.type
_entity_poly.pdbx_seq_one_letter_code
_entity_poly.pdbx_strand_id
1 'polypeptide(L)'
;MLLFEIHHRVLHIIYHTLHDITDTIYDIANTYEGFIAGRIGFNFPMRLVRKLHPTCNIAKYDADYVIVYKKGDIATKRHEVQHAKYDMDPIFKKEVQRLWDSFSAQMQEKVHSTLRRMNYPDRPSLLLDEFQAYYFTEKKNFFES
;
A
#
# COMPACT_ATOMS: atom_id res chain seq x y z
N MET A 1 0.20 5.65 20.76
CA MET A 1 0.84 6.90 20.29
C MET A 1 1.40 6.69 18.89
N LEU A 2 1.11 7.59 17.96
CA LEU A 2 1.66 7.60 16.61
C LEU A 2 2.99 8.36 16.57
N LEU A 3 3.96 7.85 15.81
CA LEU A 3 5.21 8.52 15.47
C LEU A 3 5.21 8.87 13.98
N PHE A 4 5.75 10.03 13.62
CA PHE A 4 5.75 10.56 12.26
C PHE A 4 7.19 10.84 11.82
N GLU A 5 7.58 10.31 10.67
CA GLU A 5 8.90 10.51 10.08
C GLU A 5 8.78 10.73 8.58
N ILE A 6 9.60 11.59 7.97
CA ILE A 6 9.67 11.73 6.51
C ILE A 6 10.97 11.12 6.00
N HIS A 7 10.86 10.25 5.00
CA HIS A 7 11.99 9.67 4.28
C HIS A 7 11.69 9.72 2.78
N HIS A 8 12.59 10.32 1.98
CA HIS A 8 12.44 10.37 0.51
C HIS A 8 11.06 10.85 0.01
N ARG A 9 10.50 11.91 0.63
CA ARG A 9 9.15 12.44 0.35
C ARG A 9 7.99 11.46 0.66
N VAL A 10 8.25 10.39 1.41
CA VAL A 10 7.23 9.51 1.99
C VAL A 10 7.08 9.83 3.47
N LEU A 11 5.85 10.04 3.93
CA LEU A 11 5.52 10.17 5.35
C LEU A 11 5.25 8.78 5.93
N HIS A 12 6.07 8.39 6.89
CA HIS A 12 5.93 7.17 7.68
C HIS A 12 5.14 7.49 8.96
N ILE A 13 3.97 6.87 9.11
CA ILE A 13 3.18 6.92 10.34
C ILE A 13 3.32 5.57 11.04
N ILE A 14 3.89 5.57 12.24
CA ILE A 14 4.26 4.35 12.95
C ILE A 14 3.39 4.21 14.19
N TYR A 15 2.60 3.14 14.26
CA TYR A 15 1.68 2.87 15.37
C TYR A 15 2.18 1.75 16.28
N HIS A 16 1.74 1.70 17.54
CA HIS A 16 2.08 0.61 18.46
C HIS A 16 0.97 -0.44 18.52
N THR A 17 -0.28 0.02 18.53
CA THR A 17 -1.48 -0.82 18.51
C THR A 17 -2.48 -0.31 17.46
N LEU A 18 -3.38 -1.17 16.97
CA LEU A 18 -4.38 -0.74 15.97
C LEU A 18 -5.30 0.38 16.50
N HIS A 19 -5.51 0.46 17.81
CA HIS A 19 -6.28 1.53 18.46
C HIS A 19 -5.62 2.91 18.34
N ASP A 20 -4.32 2.98 18.01
CA ASP A 20 -3.65 4.26 17.76
C ASP A 20 -4.03 4.86 16.40
N ILE A 21 -4.59 4.06 15.49
CA ILE A 21 -4.92 4.47 14.13
C ILE A 21 -6.22 5.26 14.17
N THR A 22 -6.14 6.52 13.75
CA THR A 22 -7.30 7.43 13.73
C THR A 22 -8.29 7.08 12.62
N ASP A 23 -9.57 7.37 12.83
CA ASP A 23 -10.62 7.22 11.81
C ASP A 23 -10.27 7.93 10.48
N THR A 24 -9.56 9.07 10.54
CA THR A 24 -9.07 9.77 9.34
C THR A 24 -8.18 8.88 8.45
N ILE A 25 -7.30 8.06 9.04
CA ILE A 25 -6.44 7.15 8.27
C ILE A 25 -7.28 6.05 7.64
N TYR A 26 -8.24 5.49 8.39
CA TYR A 26 -9.17 4.49 7.87
C TYR A 26 -10.01 5.04 6.70
N ASP A 27 -10.57 6.24 6.84
CA ASP A 27 -11.39 6.87 5.82
C ASP A 27 -10.61 7.11 4.51
N ILE A 28 -9.40 7.67 4.61
CA ILE A 28 -8.56 7.93 3.43
C ILE A 28 -8.16 6.61 2.75
N ALA A 29 -7.68 5.63 3.51
CA ALA A 29 -7.26 4.34 2.97
C ALA A 29 -8.43 3.57 2.36
N ASN A 30 -9.60 3.58 2.99
CA ASN A 30 -10.81 2.96 2.45
C ASN A 30 -11.29 3.68 1.18
N THR A 31 -11.15 5.00 1.11
CA THR A 31 -11.45 5.75 -0.11
C THR A 31 -10.48 5.39 -1.25
N TYR A 32 -9.20 5.18 -0.94
CA TYR A 32 -8.17 4.86 -1.93
C TYR A 32 -8.24 3.40 -2.41
N GLU A 33 -8.13 2.46 -1.47
CA GLU A 33 -7.98 1.03 -1.73
C GLU A 33 -9.29 0.24 -1.61
N GLY A 34 -10.34 0.84 -1.06
CA GLY A 34 -11.53 0.13 -0.64
C GLY A 34 -11.37 -0.44 0.77
N PHE A 35 -12.44 -1.05 1.27
CA PHE A 35 -12.44 -1.72 2.56
C PHE A 35 -11.67 -3.04 2.47
N ILE A 36 -10.68 -3.22 3.35
CA ILE A 36 -9.90 -4.46 3.49
C ILE A 36 -10.05 -4.95 4.93
N ALA A 37 -10.61 -6.14 5.10
CA ALA A 37 -10.84 -6.73 6.41
C ALA A 37 -9.50 -7.10 7.08
N GLY A 38 -9.31 -6.71 8.34
CA GLY A 38 -8.10 -7.05 9.10
C GLY A 38 -6.83 -6.33 8.62
N ARG A 39 -6.96 -5.19 7.91
CA ARG A 39 -5.83 -4.39 7.41
C ARG A 39 -4.84 -4.04 8.54
N ILE A 40 -3.56 -4.36 8.32
CA ILE A 40 -2.43 -4.07 9.22
C ILE A 40 -1.42 -3.05 8.66
N GLY A 41 -1.52 -2.73 7.37
CA GLY A 41 -0.72 -1.72 6.69
C GLY A 41 -1.61 -0.82 5.87
N PHE A 42 -1.26 0.46 5.76
CA PHE A 42 -2.07 1.44 5.03
C PHE A 42 -1.15 2.26 4.16
N ASN A 43 -1.64 2.60 2.98
CA ASN A 43 -0.94 3.52 2.11
C ASN A 43 -1.91 4.37 1.30
N PHE A 44 -1.49 5.58 0.97
CA PHE A 44 -2.25 6.49 0.11
C PHE A 44 -1.40 7.70 -0.28
N PRO A 45 -1.69 8.33 -1.43
CA PRO A 45 -0.95 9.51 -1.86
C PRO A 45 -1.35 10.74 -1.05
N MET A 46 -0.39 11.61 -0.71
CA MET A 46 -0.62 12.83 0.08
C MET A 46 -1.60 13.79 -0.61
N ARG A 47 -1.67 13.77 -1.95
CA ARG A 47 -2.68 14.53 -2.72
C ARG A 47 -4.11 14.17 -2.31
N LEU A 48 -4.37 12.91 -1.95
CA LEU A 48 -5.68 12.45 -1.51
C LEU A 48 -5.97 12.93 -0.09
N VAL A 49 -4.98 12.89 0.81
CA VAL A 49 -5.09 13.44 2.17
C VAL A 49 -5.51 14.90 2.12
N ARG A 50 -4.80 15.72 1.34
CA ARG A 50 -5.08 17.17 1.20
C ARG A 50 -6.43 17.44 0.55
N LYS A 51 -6.94 16.52 -0.27
CA LYS A 51 -8.27 16.64 -0.89
C LYS A 51 -9.40 16.30 0.08
N LEU A 52 -9.27 15.22 0.84
CA LEU A 52 -10.34 14.71 1.72
C LEU A 52 -10.33 15.39 3.09
N HIS A 53 -9.14 15.62 3.65
CA HIS A 53 -8.94 16.11 5.02
C HIS A 53 -7.88 17.22 5.08
N PRO A 54 -8.10 18.38 4.43
CA PRO A 54 -7.07 19.43 4.26
C PRO A 54 -6.52 20.00 5.58
N THR A 55 -7.26 19.89 6.68
CA THR A 55 -6.91 20.45 8.00
C THR A 55 -6.36 19.41 8.97
N CYS A 56 -6.32 18.13 8.61
CA CYS A 56 -5.84 17.09 9.51
C CYS A 56 -4.32 17.20 9.74
N ASN A 57 -3.83 16.58 10.82
CA ASN A 57 -2.42 16.70 11.18
C ASN A 57 -1.47 16.11 10.10
N ILE A 58 -1.94 15.10 9.35
CA ILE A 58 -1.20 14.46 8.26
C ILE A 58 -0.97 15.42 7.09
N ALA A 59 -1.95 16.29 6.77
CA ALA A 59 -1.89 17.19 5.63
C ALA A 59 -0.78 18.27 5.73
N LYS A 60 -0.25 18.49 6.94
CA LYS A 60 0.77 19.50 7.24
C LYS A 60 2.20 19.11 6.82
N TYR A 61 2.42 17.83 6.52
CA TYR A 61 3.75 17.32 6.17
C TYR A 61 4.07 17.56 4.68
N ASP A 62 5.30 17.96 4.38
CA ASP A 62 5.83 18.02 3.00
C ASP A 62 6.26 16.62 2.55
N ALA A 63 5.28 15.83 2.14
CA ALA A 63 5.44 14.52 1.53
C ALA A 63 4.51 14.39 0.32
N ASP A 64 4.79 13.40 -0.53
CA ASP A 64 4.00 13.04 -1.70
C ASP A 64 3.16 11.79 -1.46
N TYR A 65 3.60 10.92 -0.56
CA TYR A 65 2.94 9.66 -0.23
C TYR A 65 2.95 9.39 1.26
N VAL A 66 2.00 8.59 1.74
CA VAL A 66 1.88 8.21 3.15
C VAL A 66 1.87 6.70 3.25
N ILE A 67 2.63 6.17 4.21
CA ILE A 67 2.58 4.77 4.61
C ILE A 67 2.38 4.66 6.11
N VAL A 68 1.64 3.63 6.54
CA VAL A 68 1.30 3.40 7.94
C VAL A 68 1.57 1.94 8.28
N TYR A 69 2.34 1.69 9.33
CA TYR A 69 2.71 0.33 9.74
C TYR A 69 2.99 0.23 11.25
N LYS A 70 2.93 -0.99 11.78
CA LYS A 70 3.19 -1.26 13.19
C LYS A 70 4.68 -1.14 13.52
N LYS A 71 5.00 -0.52 14.66
CA LYS A 71 6.37 -0.46 15.18
C LYS A 71 6.96 -1.86 15.33
N GLY A 72 8.12 -2.08 14.72
CA GLY A 72 8.81 -3.37 14.72
C GLY A 72 8.36 -4.34 13.63
N ASP A 73 7.29 -4.05 12.90
CA ASP A 73 6.84 -4.86 11.76
C ASP A 73 7.58 -4.46 10.48
N ILE A 74 8.73 -5.09 10.27
CA ILE A 74 9.61 -4.82 9.13
C ILE A 74 9.02 -5.34 7.82
N ALA A 75 8.22 -6.41 7.86
CA ALA A 75 7.62 -7.00 6.67
C ALA A 75 6.57 -6.06 6.10
N THR A 76 5.60 -5.63 6.93
CA THR A 76 4.59 -4.65 6.52
C THR A 76 5.24 -3.34 6.08
N LYS A 77 6.26 -2.84 6.80
CA LYS A 77 7.00 -1.65 6.35
C LYS A 77 7.57 -1.80 4.93
N ARG A 78 8.19 -2.94 4.62
CA ARG A 78 8.77 -3.19 3.28
C ARG A 78 7.68 -3.25 2.21
N HIS A 79 6.55 -3.89 2.52
CA HIS A 79 5.37 -3.94 1.65
C HIS A 79 4.85 -2.53 1.34
N GLU A 80 4.59 -1.71 2.36
CA GLU A 80 4.04 -0.36 2.14
C GLU A 80 5.01 0.56 1.39
N VAL A 81 6.33 0.40 1.59
CA VAL A 81 7.33 1.14 0.82
C VAL A 81 7.27 0.80 -0.68
N GLN A 82 6.90 -0.43 -1.06
CA GLN A 82 6.72 -0.78 -2.47
C GLN A 82 5.54 -0.04 -3.09
N HIS A 83 4.43 0.13 -2.37
CA HIS A 83 3.29 0.94 -2.86
C HIS A 83 3.71 2.39 -3.10
N ALA A 84 4.45 2.98 -2.16
CA ALA A 84 4.99 4.34 -2.33
C ALA A 84 5.89 4.44 -3.57
N LYS A 85 6.80 3.48 -3.75
CA LYS A 85 7.67 3.43 -4.94
C LYS A 85 6.86 3.30 -6.24
N TYR A 86 5.85 2.44 -6.25
CA TYR A 86 5.00 2.19 -7.41
C TYR A 86 4.15 3.40 -7.82
N ASP A 87 3.62 4.18 -6.87
CA ASP A 87 2.90 5.41 -7.18
C ASP A 87 3.85 6.54 -7.63
N MET A 88 4.99 6.67 -6.96
CA MET A 88 5.88 7.83 -7.11
C MET A 88 6.90 7.72 -8.27
N ASP A 89 7.22 6.50 -8.74
CA ASP A 89 8.19 6.26 -9.80
C ASP A 89 7.51 5.74 -11.09
N PRO A 90 7.28 6.61 -12.09
CA PRO A 90 6.67 6.21 -13.36
C PRO A 90 7.49 5.21 -14.18
N ILE A 91 8.81 5.12 -13.98
CA ILE A 91 9.66 4.16 -14.66
C ILE A 91 9.43 2.79 -14.05
N PHE A 92 9.53 2.70 -12.72
CA PHE A 92 9.27 1.45 -12.00
C PHE A 92 7.85 0.93 -12.25
N LYS A 93 6.84 1.81 -12.27
CA LYS A 93 5.46 1.45 -12.61
C LYS A 93 5.34 0.79 -13.99
N LYS A 94 6.06 1.30 -14.99
CA LYS A 94 6.11 0.70 -16.33
C LYS A 94 6.83 -0.65 -16.35
N GLU A 95 7.89 -0.80 -15.54
CA GLU A 95 8.59 -2.08 -15.40
C GLU A 95 7.70 -3.15 -14.77
N VAL A 96 6.96 -2.80 -13.73
CA VAL A 96 5.95 -3.68 -13.12
C VAL A 96 4.90 -4.10 -14.14
N GLN A 97 4.38 -3.17 -14.94
CA GLN A 97 3.40 -3.50 -15.99
C GLN A 97 3.99 -4.50 -16.99
N ARG A 98 5.23 -4.28 -17.47
CA ARG A 98 5.91 -5.21 -18.39
C ARG A 98 6.12 -6.59 -17.77
N LEU A 99 6.49 -6.63 -16.50
CA LEU A 99 6.62 -7.89 -15.76
C LEU A 99 5.27 -8.61 -15.68
N TRP A 100 4.21 -7.90 -15.31
CA TRP A 100 2.86 -8.45 -15.26
C TRP A 100 2.40 -8.98 -16.62
N ASP A 101 2.62 -8.23 -17.69
CA ASP A 101 2.27 -8.61 -19.06
C ASP A 101 3.09 -9.81 -19.57
N SER A 102 4.25 -10.10 -18.97
CA SER A 102 5.07 -11.27 -19.30
C SER A 102 4.51 -12.58 -18.75
N PHE A 103 3.60 -12.51 -17.78
CA PHE A 103 2.98 -13.70 -17.19
C PHE A 103 1.88 -14.25 -18.10
N SER A 104 1.71 -15.57 -18.07
CA SER A 104 0.58 -16.21 -18.75
C SER A 104 -0.74 -15.80 -18.09
N ALA A 105 -1.83 -15.82 -18.86
CA ALA A 105 -3.17 -15.57 -18.34
C ALA A 105 -3.52 -16.47 -17.13
N GLN A 106 -3.03 -17.72 -17.14
CA GLN A 106 -3.21 -18.66 -16.02
C GLN A 106 -2.50 -18.18 -14.75
N MET A 107 -1.27 -17.66 -14.87
CA MET A 107 -0.52 -17.13 -13.73
C MET A 107 -1.15 -15.83 -13.21
N GLN A 108 -1.57 -14.93 -14.11
CA GLN A 108 -2.26 -13.69 -13.74
C GLN A 108 -3.56 -14.00 -12.96
N GLU A 109 -4.35 -14.96 -13.43
CA GLU A 109 -5.56 -15.39 -12.73
C GLU A 109 -5.25 -16.03 -11.37
N LYS A 110 -4.15 -16.79 -11.27
CA LYS A 110 -3.71 -17.35 -9.98
C LYS A 110 -3.37 -16.24 -8.98
N VAL A 111 -2.63 -15.22 -9.40
CA VAL A 111 -2.32 -14.05 -8.57
C VAL A 111 -3.61 -13.35 -8.11
N HIS A 112 -4.52 -13.04 -9.05
CA HIS A 112 -5.79 -12.41 -8.72
C HIS A 112 -6.65 -13.26 -7.77
N SER A 113 -6.69 -14.58 -7.96
CA SER A 113 -7.39 -15.50 -7.07
C SER A 113 -6.80 -15.48 -5.66
N THR A 114 -5.48 -15.48 -5.52
CA THR A 114 -4.81 -15.36 -4.22
C THR A 114 -5.13 -14.03 -3.55
N LEU A 115 -5.02 -12.90 -4.25
CA LEU A 115 -5.33 -11.58 -3.68
C LEU A 115 -6.81 -11.46 -3.26
N ARG A 116 -7.75 -12.00 -4.04
CA ARG A 116 -9.18 -12.03 -3.66
C ARG A 116 -9.42 -12.88 -2.41
N ARG A 117 -8.72 -14.01 -2.26
CA ARG A 117 -8.78 -14.82 -1.02
C ARG A 117 -8.23 -14.09 0.20
N MET A 118 -7.35 -13.11 -0.02
CA MET A 118 -6.86 -12.20 1.03
C MET A 118 -7.79 -11.01 1.28
N ASN A 119 -8.97 -10.97 0.65
CA ASN A 119 -10.00 -9.93 0.75
C ASN A 119 -9.65 -8.59 0.09
N TYR A 120 -8.71 -8.57 -0.86
CA TYR A 120 -8.50 -7.37 -1.68
C TYR A 120 -9.67 -7.15 -2.65
N PRO A 121 -10.17 -5.91 -2.79
CA PRO A 121 -11.20 -5.57 -3.77
C PRO A 121 -10.79 -5.92 -5.21
N ASP A 122 -11.75 -6.43 -6.00
CA ASP A 122 -11.52 -6.83 -7.39
C ASP A 122 -11.45 -5.60 -8.32
N ARG A 123 -10.34 -4.87 -8.22
CA ARG A 123 -10.03 -3.69 -9.03
C ARG A 123 -8.67 -3.89 -9.68
N PRO A 124 -8.58 -4.00 -11.02
CA PRO A 124 -7.34 -4.39 -11.70
C PRO A 124 -6.12 -3.55 -11.32
N SER A 125 -6.27 -2.23 -11.18
CA SER A 125 -5.16 -1.35 -10.80
C SER A 125 -4.67 -1.58 -9.36
N LEU A 126 -5.57 -1.92 -8.44
CA LEU A 126 -5.22 -2.25 -7.05
C LEU A 126 -4.54 -3.62 -7.01
N LEU A 127 -5.11 -4.61 -7.69
CA LEU A 127 -4.53 -5.97 -7.71
C LEU A 127 -3.12 -5.97 -8.31
N LEU A 128 -2.86 -5.13 -9.31
CA LEU A 128 -1.50 -4.96 -9.86
C LEU A 128 -0.52 -4.31 -8.87
N ASP A 129 -1.00 -3.35 -8.08
CA ASP A 129 -0.19 -2.71 -7.02
C ASP A 129 0.12 -3.70 -5.87
N GLU A 130 -0.87 -4.46 -5.44
CA GLU A 130 -0.67 -5.53 -4.45
C GLU A 130 0.25 -6.64 -4.98
N PHE A 131 0.07 -7.04 -6.24
CA PHE A 131 0.95 -8.00 -6.90
C PHE A 131 2.41 -7.56 -6.80
N GLN A 132 2.73 -6.31 -7.18
CA GLN A 132 4.12 -5.87 -7.17
C GLN A 132 4.68 -5.79 -5.75
N ALA A 133 3.88 -5.31 -4.79
CA ALA A 133 4.32 -5.20 -3.40
C ALA A 133 4.69 -6.58 -2.84
N TYR A 134 3.84 -7.60 -3.00
CA TYR A 134 4.16 -8.97 -2.60
C TYR A 134 5.30 -9.57 -3.41
N TYR A 135 5.33 -9.39 -4.73
CA TYR A 135 6.36 -9.97 -5.60
C TYR A 135 7.78 -9.53 -5.20
N PHE A 136 7.95 -8.28 -4.78
CA PHE A 136 9.25 -7.72 -4.39
C PHE A 136 9.59 -7.85 -2.90
N THR A 137 8.68 -8.34 -2.06
CA THR A 137 8.89 -8.42 -0.60
C THR A 137 8.79 -9.83 -0.03
N GLU A 138 7.98 -10.69 -0.64
CA GLU A 138 7.76 -12.06 -0.20
C GLU A 138 8.71 -13.06 -0.87
N LYS A 139 8.65 -14.31 -0.40
CA LYS A 139 9.40 -15.41 -1.02
C LYS A 139 8.86 -15.67 -2.42
N LYS A 140 9.75 -16.15 -3.32
CA LYS A 140 9.44 -16.42 -4.73
C LYS A 140 8.18 -17.26 -4.97
N ASN A 141 7.86 -18.17 -4.05
CA ASN A 141 6.74 -19.08 -4.16
C ASN A 141 5.43 -18.56 -3.54
N PHE A 142 5.35 -17.29 -3.15
CA PHE A 142 4.16 -16.70 -2.51
C PHE A 142 2.88 -16.92 -3.33
N PHE A 143 2.96 -16.73 -4.65
CA PHE A 143 1.85 -16.97 -5.57
C PHE A 143 1.82 -18.39 -6.15
N GLU A 144 2.75 -19.26 -5.76
CA GLU A 144 2.85 -20.64 -6.25
C GLU A 144 2.11 -21.65 -5.36
N SER A 145 1.90 -21.32 -4.08
CA SER A 145 1.13 -22.11 -3.11
C SER A 145 -0.38 -22.15 -3.33
#